data_AF-A0A412HDK8-F1
#
_entry.id   AF-A0A412HDK8-F1
#
_cell.length_a   1.000
_cell.length_b   1.000
_cell.length_c   1.000
_cell.angle_alpha   90.00
_cell.angle_beta   90.00
_cell.angle_gamma   90.00
#
_symmetry.space_group_name_H-M   'P 1'
#
loop_
_entity.id
_entity.type
_entity.pdbx_description
1 polymer ?
#
loop_
_entity_poly.entity_id
_entity_poly.type
_entity_poly.pdbx_seq_one_letter_code
_entity_poly.pdbx_strand_id
1 'polypeptide(L)'
;MKKIIFILAMAMFAIYAKAQLYSSEVHFYIEAGADISNGSTIVEVVKFEGNHVYVKAQSVYKIKEALNSNRNYYDTDVKKYAHVSNYDSSLSTTKRVVYKYRQHSSGMFTFIPNIDCYYAYSKDKSSLIEWTETYNGEKLSEERYYIRINKAELMPKATNRDFLYE
;
A
#
# COMPACT_ATOMS: atom_id res chain seq x y z
N MET A 1 -31.44 14.28 -27.71
CA MET A 1 -30.73 15.05 -26.67
C MET A 1 -30.65 14.32 -25.32
N LYS A 2 -31.76 13.94 -24.67
CA LYS A 2 -31.73 13.25 -23.34
C LYS A 2 -30.87 11.96 -23.29
N LYS A 3 -30.91 11.10 -24.33
CA LYS A 3 -30.10 9.88 -24.41
C LYS A 3 -28.59 10.14 -24.53
N ILE A 4 -28.20 11.19 -25.27
CA ILE A 4 -26.78 11.57 -25.46
C ILE A 4 -26.19 12.10 -24.14
N ILE A 5 -26.97 12.89 -23.40
CA ILE A 5 -26.58 13.39 -22.07
C ILE A 5 -26.38 12.24 -21.09
N PHE A 6 -27.24 11.22 -21.12
CA PHE A 6 -27.13 10.05 -20.24
C PHE A 6 -25.88 9.20 -20.56
N ILE A 7 -25.56 9.01 -21.84
CA ILE A 7 -24.36 8.30 -22.29
C ILE A 7 -23.09 9.08 -21.89
N LEU A 8 -23.09 10.41 -22.05
CA LEU A 8 -21.98 11.27 -21.61
C LEU A 8 -21.80 11.23 -20.10
N ALA A 9 -22.89 11.24 -19.33
CA ALA A 9 -22.84 11.09 -17.88
C ALA A 9 -22.26 9.73 -17.47
N MET A 10 -22.71 8.63 -18.09
CA MET A 10 -22.13 7.30 -17.84
C MET A 10 -20.65 7.21 -18.21
N ALA A 11 -20.24 7.82 -19.33
CA ALA A 11 -18.84 7.88 -19.74
C ALA A 11 -18.00 8.68 -18.73
N MET A 12 -18.49 9.83 -18.27
CA MET A 12 -17.82 10.62 -17.23
C MET A 12 -17.73 9.88 -15.90
N PHE A 13 -18.77 9.16 -15.47
CA PHE A 13 -18.72 8.32 -14.27
C PHE A 13 -17.72 7.16 -14.41
N ALA A 14 -17.64 6.52 -15.58
CA ALA A 14 -16.67 5.47 -15.86
C ALA A 14 -15.22 6.01 -15.86
N ILE A 15 -15.02 7.22 -16.39
CA ILE A 15 -13.72 7.91 -16.38
C ILE A 15 -13.35 8.35 -14.97
N TYR A 16 -14.30 8.85 -14.17
CA TYR A 16 -14.09 9.28 -12.78
C TYR A 16 -13.76 8.09 -11.86
N ALA A 17 -14.48 6.97 -12.01
CA ALA A 17 -14.19 5.73 -11.27
C ALA A 17 -12.78 5.20 -11.58
N LYS A 18 -12.34 5.34 -12.83
CA LYS A 18 -10.94 5.09 -13.22
C LYS A 18 -9.99 6.11 -12.60
N ALA A 19 -10.24 7.42 -12.71
CA ALA A 19 -9.41 8.51 -12.16
C ALA A 19 -9.12 8.36 -10.64
N GLN A 20 -10.10 7.88 -9.87
CA GLN A 20 -9.95 7.65 -8.42
C GLN A 20 -8.98 6.49 -8.09
N LEU A 21 -8.77 5.55 -9.02
CA LEU A 21 -7.72 4.53 -8.97
C LEU A 21 -6.32 5.09 -9.32
N TYR A 22 -6.21 6.32 -9.83
CA TYR A 22 -4.93 6.97 -10.22
C TYR A 22 -4.47 8.05 -9.22
N SER A 23 -4.65 7.86 -7.91
CA SER A 23 -3.92 8.76 -7.00
C SER A 23 -2.43 8.41 -7.05
N SER A 24 -1.61 9.32 -7.59
CA SER A 24 -0.15 9.20 -7.60
C SER A 24 0.49 9.26 -6.20
N GLU A 25 -0.30 9.56 -5.18
CA GLU A 25 0.15 9.71 -3.79
C GLU A 25 0.60 8.37 -3.20
N VAL A 26 1.75 8.42 -2.52
CA VAL A 26 2.27 7.30 -1.73
C VAL A 26 1.54 7.23 -0.39
N HIS A 27 1.08 6.03 -0.05
CA HIS A 27 0.41 5.72 1.20
C HIS A 27 1.35 4.91 2.09
N PHE A 28 1.24 5.10 3.40
CA PHE A 28 2.05 4.40 4.40
C PHE A 28 1.10 3.64 5.32
N TYR A 29 1.29 2.33 5.42
CA TYR A 29 0.47 1.47 6.27
C TYR A 29 1.32 0.76 7.30
N ILE A 30 0.82 0.69 8.53
CA ILE A 30 1.45 0.00 9.64
C ILE A 30 0.48 -1.05 10.18
N GLU A 31 0.97 -2.18 10.66
CA GLU A 31 0.12 -3.20 11.26
C GLU A 31 -0.65 -2.61 12.45
N ALA A 32 -1.94 -2.96 12.56
CA ALA A 32 -2.82 -2.41 13.57
C ALA A 32 -2.30 -2.74 14.97
N GLY A 33 -2.09 -1.71 15.79
CA GLY A 33 -1.51 -1.85 17.13
C GLY A 33 0.02 -1.81 17.19
N ALA A 34 0.71 -1.73 16.05
CA ALA A 34 2.16 -1.57 16.03
C ALA A 34 2.59 -0.14 16.41
N ASP A 35 3.79 -0.03 16.99
CA ASP A 35 4.35 1.23 17.47
C ASP A 35 5.29 1.87 16.44
N ILE A 36 4.93 3.06 15.94
CA ILE A 36 5.74 3.86 15.00
C ILE A 36 6.96 4.52 15.66
N SER A 37 7.02 4.56 17.00
CA SER A 37 8.18 5.05 17.73
C SER A 37 9.37 4.07 17.62
N ASN A 38 9.07 2.77 17.48
CA ASN A 38 10.06 1.74 17.27
C ASN A 38 10.61 1.78 15.83
N GLY A 39 11.91 2.05 15.70
CA GLY A 39 12.60 2.14 14.40
C GLY A 39 12.60 0.85 13.59
N SER A 40 12.41 -0.31 14.23
CA SER A 40 12.35 -1.62 13.56
C SER A 40 10.96 -1.97 13.03
N THR A 41 9.92 -1.25 13.44
CA THR A 41 8.55 -1.50 12.96
C THR A 41 8.47 -1.39 11.45
N ILE A 42 7.81 -2.35 10.82
CA ILE A 42 7.65 -2.41 9.36
C ILE A 42 6.46 -1.56 8.94
N VAL A 43 6.66 -0.82 7.86
CA VAL A 43 5.66 -0.01 7.18
C VAL A 43 5.59 -0.46 5.73
N GLU A 44 4.38 -0.73 5.26
CA GLU A 44 4.09 -0.95 3.85
C GLU A 44 3.97 0.40 3.15
N VAL A 45 4.94 0.70 2.27
CA VAL A 45 4.92 1.89 1.42
C VAL A 45 4.26 1.54 0.11
N VAL A 46 3.11 2.15 -0.16
CA VAL A 46 2.17 1.72 -1.21
C VAL A 46 1.94 2.83 -2.23
N LYS A 47 2.04 2.51 -3.53
CA LYS A 47 1.66 3.41 -4.61
C LYS A 47 0.70 2.73 -5.58
N PHE A 48 -0.44 3.38 -5.80
CA PHE A 48 -1.48 2.91 -6.73
C PHE A 48 -1.22 3.49 -8.12
N GLU A 49 -1.30 2.64 -9.16
CA GLU A 49 -1.14 3.05 -10.55
C GLU A 49 -2.04 2.22 -11.48
N GLY A 50 -3.30 2.68 -11.60
CA GLY A 50 -4.31 1.98 -12.40
C GLY A 50 -4.60 0.59 -11.83
N ASN A 51 -4.29 -0.44 -12.61
CA ASN A 51 -4.50 -1.84 -12.23
C ASN A 51 -3.35 -2.42 -11.40
N HIS A 52 -2.32 -1.63 -11.10
CA HIS A 52 -1.16 -2.11 -10.33
C HIS A 52 -1.07 -1.39 -9.00
N VAL A 53 -0.57 -2.11 -8.02
CA VAL A 53 -0.09 -1.55 -6.76
C VAL A 53 1.36 -1.96 -6.57
N TYR A 54 2.19 -0.97 -6.29
CA TYR A 54 3.59 -1.17 -5.90
C TYR A 54 3.66 -1.09 -4.39
N VAL A 55 4.16 -2.16 -3.78
CA VAL A 55 4.28 -2.27 -2.33
C VAL A 55 5.73 -2.53 -1.96
N LYS A 56 6.22 -1.77 -1.00
CA LYS A 56 7.58 -1.84 -0.49
C LYS A 56 7.57 -1.82 1.03
N ALA A 57 7.85 -2.97 1.64
CA ALA A 57 8.01 -3.09 3.08
C ALA A 57 9.37 -2.52 3.53
N GLN A 58 9.36 -1.53 4.42
CA GLN A 58 10.57 -0.99 5.04
C GLN A 58 10.38 -0.66 6.50
N SER A 59 11.45 -0.69 7.27
CA SER A 59 11.42 -0.27 8.66
C SER A 59 11.25 1.24 8.78
N VAL A 60 10.60 1.70 9.85
CA VAL A 60 10.44 3.11 10.20
C VAL A 60 11.77 3.85 10.16
N TYR A 61 12.86 3.24 10.65
CA TYR A 61 14.20 3.82 10.63
C TYR A 61 14.65 4.18 9.21
N LYS A 62 14.57 3.22 8.27
CA LYS A 62 14.99 3.43 6.88
C LYS A 62 14.13 4.47 6.17
N ILE A 63 12.83 4.48 6.47
CA ILE A 63 11.90 5.47 5.92
C ILE A 63 12.26 6.87 6.40
N LYS A 64 12.50 7.05 7.70
CA LYS A 64 12.92 8.34 8.28
C LYS A 64 14.25 8.81 7.68
N GLU A 65 15.22 7.92 7.52
CA GLU A 65 16.52 8.22 6.90
C GLU A 65 16.36 8.69 5.44
N ALA A 66 15.57 7.97 4.64
CA ALA A 66 15.32 8.32 3.24
C ALA A 66 14.59 9.67 3.12
N LEU A 67 13.58 9.90 3.96
CA LEU A 67 12.79 11.13 3.94
C LEU A 67 13.52 12.35 4.51
N ASN A 68 14.46 12.14 5.44
CA ASN A 68 15.36 13.18 5.91
C ASN A 68 16.31 13.64 4.79
N SER A 69 16.77 12.69 3.96
CA SER A 69 17.64 12.99 2.82
C SER A 69 16.90 13.63 1.65
N ASN A 70 15.67 13.15 1.37
CA ASN A 70 14.79 13.68 0.34
C ASN A 70 13.32 13.49 0.75
N ARG A 71 12.62 14.60 1.01
CA ARG A 71 11.20 14.56 1.43
C ARG A 71 10.28 13.89 0.41
N ASN A 72 10.67 13.81 -0.86
CA ASN A 72 9.89 13.21 -1.95
C ASN A 72 10.47 11.87 -2.41
N TYR A 73 11.35 11.25 -1.61
CA TYR A 73 12.07 10.02 -1.96
C TYR A 73 11.15 8.92 -2.55
N TYR A 74 10.03 8.63 -1.88
CA TYR A 74 9.12 7.57 -2.29
C TYR A 74 8.20 7.93 -3.47
N ASP A 75 8.08 9.21 -3.84
CA ASP A 75 7.27 9.60 -5.00
C ASP A 75 7.85 9.01 -6.29
N THR A 76 9.17 8.82 -6.32
CA THR A 76 9.93 8.23 -7.43
C THR A 76 10.46 6.82 -7.13
N ASP A 77 10.91 6.53 -5.90
CA ASP A 77 11.66 5.30 -5.59
C ASP A 77 10.80 4.12 -5.14
N VAL A 78 9.51 4.32 -4.81
CA VAL A 78 8.66 3.22 -4.31
C VAL A 78 8.63 2.03 -5.27
N LYS A 79 8.69 2.26 -6.59
CA LYS A 79 8.69 1.19 -7.59
C LYS A 79 9.97 0.35 -7.58
N LYS A 80 11.09 0.90 -7.10
CA LYS A 80 12.38 0.22 -7.09
C LYS A 80 12.39 -0.87 -6.01
N TYR A 81 12.45 -2.13 -6.46
CA TYR A 81 12.36 -3.33 -5.63
C TYR A 81 11.02 -3.52 -4.91
N ALA A 82 9.97 -2.80 -5.31
CA ALA A 82 8.62 -3.13 -4.88
C ALA A 82 8.18 -4.43 -5.54
N HIS A 83 7.42 -5.22 -4.81
CA HIS A 83 6.60 -6.23 -5.46
C HIS A 83 5.37 -5.55 -6.08
N VAL A 84 4.88 -6.13 -7.17
CA VAL A 84 3.76 -5.59 -7.94
C VAL A 84 2.57 -6.51 -7.80
N SER A 85 1.46 -5.95 -7.30
CA SER A 85 0.18 -6.64 -7.19
C SER A 85 -0.77 -6.13 -8.27
N ASN A 86 -1.55 -7.03 -8.85
CA ASN A 86 -2.48 -6.76 -9.94
C ASN A 86 -3.92 -6.74 -9.43
N TYR A 87 -4.72 -5.79 -9.92
CA TYR A 87 -6.12 -5.66 -9.54
C TYR A 87 -6.90 -6.96 -9.81
N ASP A 88 -7.66 -7.41 -8.81
CA ASP A 88 -8.53 -8.57 -8.89
C ASP A 88 -9.99 -8.13 -8.70
N SER A 89 -10.73 -8.08 -9.82
CA SER A 89 -12.15 -7.71 -9.80
C SER A 89 -13.05 -8.75 -9.16
N SER A 90 -12.62 -10.02 -9.09
CA SER A 90 -13.47 -11.12 -8.61
C SER A 90 -13.65 -11.10 -7.08
N LEU A 91 -12.64 -10.62 -6.36
CA LEU A 91 -12.65 -10.47 -4.91
C LEU A 91 -12.93 -9.04 -4.44
N SER A 92 -12.90 -8.08 -5.36
CA SER A 92 -13.22 -6.69 -5.08
C SER A 92 -14.70 -6.51 -4.76
N THR A 93 -14.99 -5.67 -3.76
CA THR A 93 -16.34 -5.40 -3.29
C THR A 93 -16.67 -3.91 -3.35
N THR A 94 -17.89 -3.55 -2.96
CA THR A 94 -18.28 -2.14 -2.80
C THR A 94 -17.49 -1.43 -1.71
N LYS A 95 -16.88 -2.15 -0.77
CA LYS A 95 -16.12 -1.59 0.38
C LYS A 95 -14.60 -1.65 0.19
N ARG A 96 -14.10 -2.68 -0.51
CA ARG A 96 -12.66 -2.93 -0.66
C ARG A 96 -12.26 -3.24 -2.09
N VAL A 97 -11.09 -2.78 -2.49
CA VAL A 97 -10.44 -3.05 -3.77
C VAL A 97 -9.31 -4.04 -3.52
N VAL A 98 -9.33 -5.16 -4.22
CA VAL A 98 -8.38 -6.26 -4.02
C VAL A 98 -7.31 -6.27 -5.11
N TYR A 99 -6.07 -6.47 -4.69
CA TYR A 99 -4.94 -6.71 -5.55
C TYR A 99 -4.27 -8.03 -5.18
N LYS A 100 -3.78 -8.76 -6.17
CA LYS A 100 -3.17 -10.07 -6.04
C LYS A 100 -1.73 -10.05 -6.53
N TYR A 101 -0.82 -10.64 -5.77
CA TYR A 101 0.52 -10.95 -6.27
C TYR A 101 0.83 -12.42 -6.00
N ARG A 102 1.74 -12.97 -6.81
CA ARG A 102 2.22 -14.34 -6.62
C ARG A 102 3.60 -14.28 -6.00
N GLN A 103 3.72 -14.79 -4.78
CA GLN A 103 5.00 -14.96 -4.15
C GLN A 103 5.67 -16.21 -4.73
N HIS A 104 6.83 -16.02 -5.34
CA HIS A 104 7.63 -17.11 -5.85
C HIS A 104 8.58 -17.65 -4.77
N SER A 105 8.73 -18.97 -4.75
CA SER A 105 9.74 -19.63 -3.93
C SER A 105 11.13 -19.11 -4.27
N SER A 106 11.86 -18.60 -3.27
CA SER A 106 13.28 -18.27 -3.42
C SER A 106 14.12 -19.14 -2.46
N GLY A 107 14.49 -20.35 -2.87
CA GLY A 107 15.69 -21.02 -2.36
C GLY A 107 15.58 -22.46 -1.81
N MET A 108 16.29 -23.35 -2.52
CA MET A 108 17.03 -24.60 -2.22
C MET A 108 16.75 -25.51 -0.99
N PHE A 109 16.17 -25.07 0.13
CA PHE A 109 16.06 -25.92 1.35
C PHE A 109 14.67 -26.03 1.96
N THR A 110 13.71 -25.20 1.55
CA THR A 110 12.29 -25.37 1.91
C THR A 110 11.45 -25.12 0.67
N PHE A 111 10.74 -26.14 0.20
CA PHE A 111 9.79 -25.98 -0.90
C PHE A 111 8.60 -25.17 -0.39
N ILE A 112 8.66 -23.85 -0.55
CA ILE A 112 7.50 -23.00 -0.40
C ILE A 112 6.84 -22.97 -1.79
N PRO A 113 5.61 -23.48 -1.99
CA PRO A 113 4.93 -23.42 -3.27
C PRO A 113 4.74 -21.97 -3.71
N ASN A 114 4.45 -21.75 -4.99
CA ASN A 114 3.98 -20.43 -5.41
C ASN A 114 2.66 -20.14 -4.69
N ILE A 115 2.64 -19.10 -3.87
CA ILE A 115 1.47 -18.75 -3.06
C ILE A 115 0.90 -17.45 -3.60
N ASP A 116 -0.42 -17.44 -3.75
CA ASP A 116 -1.15 -16.23 -4.07
C ASP A 116 -1.40 -15.44 -2.79
N CYS A 117 -1.02 -14.18 -2.82
CA CYS A 117 -1.15 -13.25 -1.72
C CYS A 117 -2.04 -12.10 -2.16
N TYR A 118 -2.82 -11.58 -1.22
CA TYR A 118 -3.88 -10.62 -1.49
C TYR A 118 -3.77 -9.41 -0.58
N TYR A 119 -3.99 -8.24 -1.16
CA TYR A 119 -4.15 -6.96 -0.47
C TYR A 119 -5.54 -6.41 -0.73
N ALA A 120 -6.35 -6.25 0.32
CA ALA A 120 -7.65 -5.58 0.23
C ALA A 120 -7.61 -4.20 0.88
N TYR A 121 -7.50 -3.17 0.05
CA TYR A 121 -7.55 -1.78 0.50
C TYR A 121 -8.99 -1.32 0.65
N SER A 122 -9.31 -0.59 1.72
CA SER A 122 -10.59 0.12 1.80
C SER A 122 -10.66 1.18 0.70
N LYS A 123 -11.87 1.50 0.20
CA LYS A 123 -12.02 2.46 -0.91
C LYS A 123 -11.49 3.87 -0.60
N ASP A 124 -11.56 4.28 0.66
CA ASP A 124 -10.98 5.52 1.17
C ASP A 124 -9.48 5.41 1.48
N LYS A 125 -8.89 4.23 1.26
CA LYS A 125 -7.48 3.90 1.48
C LYS A 125 -7.03 4.03 2.94
N SER A 126 -7.96 4.09 3.90
CA SER A 126 -7.66 4.22 5.33
C SER A 126 -7.15 2.93 5.97
N SER A 127 -7.45 1.77 5.39
CA SER A 127 -7.03 0.46 5.92
C SER A 127 -6.67 -0.52 4.82
N LEU A 128 -5.87 -1.51 5.20
CA LEU A 128 -5.41 -2.60 4.35
C LEU A 128 -5.56 -3.93 5.11
N ILE A 129 -5.96 -4.98 4.41
CA ILE A 129 -5.92 -6.36 4.92
C ILE A 129 -5.03 -7.17 3.98
N GLU A 130 -4.07 -7.89 4.54
CA GLU A 130 -3.19 -8.81 3.82
C GLU A 130 -3.50 -10.25 4.22
N TRP A 131 -3.56 -11.16 3.25
CA TRP A 131 -3.64 -12.60 3.52
C TRP A 131 -3.06 -13.43 2.37
N THR A 132 -2.67 -14.67 2.69
CA THR A 132 -2.25 -15.68 1.73
C THR A 132 -3.37 -16.66 1.44
N GLU A 133 -3.44 -17.18 0.21
CA GLU A 133 -4.31 -18.29 -0.13
C GLU A 133 -3.97 -19.54 0.68
N THR A 134 -4.99 -20.32 1.00
CA THR A 134 -4.87 -21.63 1.64
C THR A 134 -4.17 -22.60 0.69
N TYR A 135 -3.14 -23.31 1.16
CA TYR A 135 -2.49 -24.37 0.37
C TYR A 135 -2.81 -25.73 0.99
N ASN A 136 -3.38 -26.64 0.19
CA ASN A 136 -3.83 -27.96 0.65
C ASN A 136 -4.79 -27.94 1.86
N GLY A 137 -5.62 -26.89 1.98
CA GLY A 137 -6.53 -26.73 3.11
C GLY A 137 -5.88 -26.16 4.38
N GLU A 138 -4.57 -25.91 4.38
CA GLU A 138 -3.86 -25.25 5.47
C GLU A 138 -3.68 -23.75 5.22
N LYS A 139 -4.01 -22.95 6.23
CA LYS A 139 -3.81 -21.50 6.21
C LYS A 139 -2.33 -21.21 6.43
N LEU A 140 -1.67 -20.68 5.40
CA LEU A 140 -0.22 -20.45 5.42
C LEU A 140 0.22 -19.21 6.23
N SER A 141 -0.67 -18.22 6.36
CA SER A 141 -0.46 -17.08 7.25
C SER A 141 -1.78 -16.58 7.84
N GLU A 142 -1.71 -15.98 9.02
CA GLU A 142 -2.82 -15.22 9.57
C GLU A 142 -3.14 -13.99 8.70
N GLU A 143 -4.37 -13.50 8.82
CA GLU A 143 -4.75 -12.23 8.19
C GLU A 143 -4.11 -11.10 8.97
N ARG A 144 -3.45 -10.20 8.26
CA ARG A 144 -2.83 -9.03 8.87
C ARG A 144 -3.63 -7.79 8.55
N TYR A 145 -3.85 -6.97 9.56
CA TYR A 145 -4.66 -5.78 9.49
C TYR A 145 -3.76 -4.57 9.61
N TYR A 146 -3.92 -3.61 8.71
CA TYR A 146 -3.09 -2.41 8.69
C TYR A 146 -3.94 -1.16 8.65
N ILE A 147 -3.42 -0.10 9.28
CA ILE A 147 -4.01 1.24 9.28
C ILE A 147 -3.09 2.21 8.53
N ARG A 148 -3.70 3.16 7.79
CA ARG A 148 -2.94 4.22 7.13
C ARG A 148 -2.43 5.20 8.19
N ILE A 149 -1.14 5.52 8.09
CA ILE A 149 -0.50 6.60 8.86
C ILE A 149 -0.18 7.78 7.95
N ASN A 150 -0.09 8.96 8.54
CA ASN A 150 0.26 10.17 7.82
C ASN A 150 1.79 10.20 7.58
N LYS A 151 2.21 10.61 6.37
CA LYS A 151 3.63 10.85 6.04
C LYS A 151 4.31 11.77 7.06
N ALA A 152 3.58 12.73 7.64
CA ALA A 152 4.08 13.63 8.68
C ALA A 152 4.58 12.90 9.94
N GLU A 153 4.00 11.75 10.29
CA GLU A 153 4.42 10.94 11.45
C GLU A 153 5.78 10.24 11.21
N LEU A 154 6.16 10.11 9.94
CA LEU A 154 7.44 9.56 9.49
C LEU A 154 8.46 10.65 9.13
N MET A 155 8.09 11.92 9.21
CA MET A 155 9.04 13.02 9.01
C MET A 155 9.95 13.16 10.24
N PRO A 156 11.23 13.49 10.04
CA PRO A 156 12.06 13.95 11.14
C PRO A 156 11.39 15.19 11.77
N LYS A 157 11.14 15.15 13.07
CA LYS A 157 10.71 16.33 13.81
C LYS A 157 11.88 17.31 13.81
N ALA A 158 11.62 18.58 13.49
CA ALA A 158 12.62 19.61 13.65
C ALA A 158 13.11 19.58 15.11
N THR A 159 14.41 19.45 15.32
CA THR A 159 14.99 19.70 16.63
C THR A 159 14.75 21.17 16.92
N ASN A 160 13.82 21.52 17.81
CA ASN A 160 13.70 22.89 18.30
C ASN A 160 15.03 23.23 18.96
N ARG A 161 15.88 23.97 18.25
CA ARG A 161 17.09 24.56 18.81
C ARG A 161 16.70 25.89 19.45
N ASP A 162 15.77 25.84 20.41
CA ASP A 162 15.29 27.01 21.16
C ASP A 162 16.36 27.55 22.13
N PHE A 163 17.50 26.89 22.27
CA PHE A 163 18.65 27.37 23.06
C PHE A 163 19.42 28.53 22.40
N LEU A 164 19.01 29.03 21.23
CA LEU A 164 19.63 30.21 20.59
C LEU A 164 19.03 31.54 21.05
N TYR A 165 18.07 31.51 21.99
CA TYR A 165 17.44 32.70 22.59
C TYR A 165 17.64 32.79 24.12
N GLU A 166 18.54 31.99 24.70
CA GLU A 166 19.11 32.20 26.05
C GLU A 166 20.47 32.88 25.96
#